data_AF-A0A1W9RQ83-F1
#
_entry.id   AF-A0A1W9RQ83-F1
#
_cell.length_a   1.000
_cell.length_b   1.000
_cell.length_c   1.000
_cell.angle_alpha   90.00
_cell.angle_beta   90.00
_cell.angle_gamma   90.00
#
_symmetry.space_group_name_H-M   'P 1'
#
loop_
_entity.id
_entity.type
_entity.pdbx_description
1 polymer ?
#
loop_
_entity_poly.entity_id
_entity_poly.type
_entity_poly.pdbx_seq_one_letter_code
_entity_poly.pdbx_strand_id
1 'polypeptide(L)'
;MKYVIIGAGVAGVTAAETVRKIDSDGEIVLIGKEQFLPYKRYLLTEFFCGTISKEQLFSLSCEDLKRLKITFRKGQLAKSVDFENKKVKLFHNETVSYDKLLIATGGKPRIGPALRSFEKNLQLYYSLEDILLIKEKLDSVRTCVVFGQGLSTLDLMAGLKNLKKEVIYITKKPRAFFPLLQSNSDVDVHQFLSEKGVKIITNDRPVSVEKRDDKFIVETFNGEKLTADLVFAWDDYRPNIRFLENTKIDRKIGILVNEQLRTSVEDVYAAGDCAEIYHPKIKNYWINFGYPNAIEQGETAGKNMTGLNENYRIRETLVFHVLGKPFEARWWE
;
A
#
# COMPACT_ATOMS: atom_id res chain seq x y z
N MET A 1 -9.91 28.28 -7.21
CA MET A 1 -10.41 26.96 -6.83
C MET A 1 -9.51 26.39 -5.74
N LYS A 2 -10.05 25.69 -4.75
CA LYS A 2 -9.32 25.03 -3.66
C LYS A 2 -9.46 23.51 -3.78
N TYR A 3 -8.34 22.85 -4.03
CA TYR A 3 -8.22 21.41 -4.15
C TYR A 3 -7.64 20.83 -2.86
N VAL A 4 -8.41 19.99 -2.18
CA VAL A 4 -7.94 19.25 -1.00
C VAL A 4 -7.73 17.79 -1.37
N ILE A 5 -6.58 17.25 -1.02
CA ILE A 5 -6.19 15.87 -1.31
C ILE A 5 -5.86 15.17 0.01
N ILE A 6 -6.64 14.15 0.37
CA ILE A 6 -6.41 13.32 1.56
C ILE A 6 -5.61 12.09 1.15
N GLY A 7 -4.32 12.07 1.48
CA GLY A 7 -3.39 10.99 1.19
C GLY A 7 -2.21 11.47 0.36
N ALA A 8 -1.02 11.40 0.95
CA ALA A 8 0.24 11.84 0.34
C ALA A 8 1.05 10.69 -0.28
N GLY A 9 0.36 9.65 -0.75
CA GLY A 9 0.95 8.59 -1.58
C GLY A 9 1.00 9.01 -3.05
N VAL A 10 1.46 8.11 -3.92
CA VAL A 10 1.67 8.41 -5.35
C VAL A 10 0.42 8.97 -6.04
N ALA A 11 -0.77 8.41 -5.80
CA ALA A 11 -2.00 8.91 -6.41
C ALA A 11 -2.31 10.37 -6.03
N GLY A 12 -2.14 10.73 -4.76
CA GLY A 12 -2.38 12.09 -4.29
C GLY A 12 -1.32 13.08 -4.77
N VAL A 13 -0.05 12.66 -4.80
CA VAL A 13 1.06 13.48 -5.34
C VAL A 13 0.84 13.73 -6.83
N THR A 14 0.58 12.69 -7.62
CA THR A 14 0.36 12.82 -9.06
C THR A 14 -0.87 13.66 -9.37
N ALA A 15 -1.93 13.57 -8.57
CA ALA A 15 -3.09 14.44 -8.69
C ALA A 15 -2.73 15.91 -8.41
N ALA A 16 -1.98 16.18 -7.33
CA ALA A 16 -1.55 17.55 -7.00
C ALA A 16 -0.69 18.17 -8.11
N GLU A 17 0.28 17.41 -8.65
CA GLU A 17 1.11 17.85 -9.76
C GLU A 17 0.28 18.09 -11.04
N THR A 18 -0.67 17.19 -11.31
CA THR A 18 -1.57 17.31 -12.47
C THR A 18 -2.46 18.53 -12.36
N VAL A 19 -3.08 18.76 -11.20
CA VAL A 19 -3.87 19.96 -10.93
C VAL A 19 -3.03 21.21 -11.16
N ARG A 20 -1.80 21.28 -10.61
CA ARG A 20 -0.93 22.46 -10.79
C ARG A 20 -0.56 22.72 -12.26
N LYS A 21 -0.46 21.68 -13.09
CA LYS A 21 -0.18 21.84 -14.53
C LYS A 21 -1.37 22.45 -15.30
N ILE A 22 -2.59 22.27 -14.81
CA ILE A 22 -3.83 22.67 -15.51
C ILE A 22 -4.42 23.95 -14.91
N ASP A 23 -4.48 24.03 -13.59
CA ASP A 23 -4.85 25.23 -12.83
C ASP A 23 -3.59 25.80 -12.14
N SER A 24 -2.97 26.79 -12.78
CA SER A 24 -1.75 27.44 -12.31
C SER A 24 -1.93 28.28 -11.04
N ASP A 25 -3.17 28.67 -10.71
CA ASP A 25 -3.49 29.59 -9.61
C ASP A 25 -4.30 28.94 -8.49
N GLY A 26 -4.85 27.75 -8.71
CA GLY A 26 -5.58 26.97 -7.71
C GLY A 26 -4.78 26.72 -6.44
N GLU A 27 -5.47 26.78 -5.29
CA GLU A 27 -4.89 26.41 -4.00
C GLU A 27 -4.90 24.89 -3.86
N ILE A 28 -3.74 24.29 -3.53
CA ILE A 28 -3.61 22.84 -3.35
C ILE A 28 -3.18 22.54 -1.93
N VAL A 29 -4.01 21.78 -1.21
CA VAL A 29 -3.70 21.28 0.13
C VAL A 29 -3.57 19.76 0.08
N LEU A 30 -2.38 19.25 0.39
CA LEU A 30 -2.09 17.82 0.45
C LEU A 30 -1.98 17.39 1.92
N ILE A 31 -2.83 16.46 2.36
CA ILE A 31 -2.88 15.97 3.75
C ILE A 31 -2.26 14.58 3.81
N GLY A 32 -1.22 14.41 4.62
CA GLY A 32 -0.52 13.13 4.79
C GLY A 32 -0.39 12.74 6.26
N LYS A 33 -0.83 11.54 6.62
CA LYS A 33 -0.76 11.03 8.00
C LYS A 33 0.67 10.72 8.47
N GLU A 34 1.56 10.41 7.54
CA GLU A 34 2.94 10.01 7.84
C GLU A 34 3.79 11.26 8.14
N GLN A 35 4.81 11.12 9.00
CA GLN A 35 5.70 12.22 9.41
C GLN A 35 6.78 12.56 8.37
N PHE A 36 6.71 11.94 7.20
CA PHE A 36 7.68 12.03 6.12
C PHE A 36 7.16 12.88 4.96
N LEU A 37 8.08 13.40 4.14
CA LEU A 37 7.71 13.89 2.81
C LEU A 37 7.15 12.74 1.97
N PRO A 38 6.33 13.04 0.93
CA PRO A 38 5.86 12.00 0.03
C PRO A 38 7.02 11.19 -0.54
N TYR A 39 6.85 9.86 -0.62
CA TYR A 39 7.91 8.94 -1.01
C TYR A 39 7.38 7.79 -1.86
N LYS A 40 8.30 7.19 -2.61
CA LYS A 40 8.09 6.05 -3.51
C LYS A 40 8.06 4.76 -2.69
N ARG A 41 6.87 4.35 -2.23
CA ARG A 41 6.71 3.13 -1.41
C ARG A 41 7.24 1.87 -2.09
N TYR A 42 7.18 1.79 -3.42
CA TYR A 42 7.70 0.65 -4.17
C TYR A 42 9.23 0.50 -4.07
N LEU A 43 9.96 1.54 -3.62
CA LEU A 43 11.41 1.51 -3.39
C LEU A 43 11.80 1.13 -1.95
N LEU A 44 10.81 0.82 -1.10
CA LEU A 44 11.11 0.50 0.31
C LEU A 44 11.96 -0.76 0.44
N THR A 45 11.85 -1.72 -0.49
CA THR A 45 12.65 -2.95 -0.45
C THR A 45 14.10 -2.71 -0.81
N GLU A 46 14.38 -1.84 -1.77
CA GLU A 46 15.71 -1.37 -2.11
C GLU A 46 16.34 -0.63 -0.92
N PHE A 47 15.58 0.25 -0.27
CA PHE A 47 16.05 0.94 0.93
C PHE A 47 16.27 -0.04 2.10
N PHE A 48 15.36 -1.00 2.29
CA PHE A 48 15.49 -2.06 3.28
C PHE A 48 16.79 -2.85 3.07
N CYS A 49 17.09 -3.21 1.83
CA CYS A 49 18.32 -3.91 1.42
C CYS A 49 19.59 -3.03 1.45
N GLY A 50 19.44 -1.71 1.57
CA GLY A 50 20.57 -0.77 1.56
C GLY A 50 21.13 -0.48 0.16
N THR A 51 20.39 -0.78 -0.92
CA THR A 51 20.82 -0.49 -2.30
C THR A 51 20.55 0.96 -2.71
N ILE A 52 19.71 1.66 -1.95
CA ILE A 52 19.47 3.10 -2.07
C ILE A 52 19.52 3.79 -0.71
N SER A 53 19.81 5.08 -0.69
CA SER A 53 19.72 5.92 0.50
C SER A 53 18.27 6.29 0.83
N LYS A 54 18.04 6.80 2.04
CA LYS A 54 16.70 7.26 2.47
C LYS A 54 16.23 8.44 1.63
N GLU A 55 17.13 9.32 1.22
CA GLU A 55 16.85 10.52 0.44
C GLU A 55 16.30 10.16 -0.94
N GLN A 56 16.77 9.06 -1.53
CA GLN A 56 16.31 8.55 -2.83
C GLN A 56 14.86 8.03 -2.80
N LEU A 57 14.28 7.81 -1.61
CA LEU A 57 12.87 7.43 -1.48
C LEU A 57 11.93 8.59 -1.77
N PHE A 58 12.30 9.82 -1.39
CA PHE A 58 11.38 10.95 -1.43
C PHE A 58 11.03 11.32 -2.88
N SER A 59 9.73 11.40 -3.16
CA SER A 59 9.21 11.78 -4.47
C SER A 59 9.11 13.29 -4.62
N LEU A 60 9.00 14.02 -3.50
CA LEU A 60 8.98 15.48 -3.47
C LEU A 60 9.93 16.00 -2.40
N SER A 61 10.73 17.00 -2.76
CA SER A 61 11.52 17.80 -1.81
C SER A 61 10.70 18.95 -1.21
N CYS A 62 11.26 19.64 -0.21
CA CYS A 62 10.67 20.88 0.30
C CYS A 62 10.64 21.97 -0.78
N GLU A 63 11.65 22.01 -1.64
CA GLU A 63 11.80 22.92 -2.77
C GLU A 63 10.71 22.64 -3.82
N ASP A 64 10.42 21.37 -4.11
CA ASP A 64 9.33 20.99 -5.01
C ASP A 64 7.96 21.42 -4.49
N LEU A 65 7.69 21.23 -3.19
CA LEU A 65 6.44 21.68 -2.57
C LEU A 65 6.25 23.19 -2.70
N LYS A 66 7.32 23.98 -2.48
CA LYS A 66 7.31 25.44 -2.67
C LYS A 66 7.08 25.80 -4.14
N ARG A 67 7.82 25.19 -5.06
CA ARG A 67 7.72 25.43 -6.51
C ARG A 67 6.33 25.09 -7.06
N LEU A 68 5.73 24.01 -6.58
CA LEU A 68 4.38 23.57 -6.94
C LEU A 68 3.29 24.31 -6.17
N LYS A 69 3.64 25.22 -5.25
CA LYS A 69 2.71 25.93 -4.37
C LYS A 69 1.72 24.95 -3.68
N ILE A 70 2.24 23.84 -3.16
CA ILE A 70 1.45 22.83 -2.43
C ILE A 70 1.59 23.10 -0.93
N THR A 71 0.47 23.33 -0.27
CA THR A 71 0.41 23.35 1.20
C THR A 71 0.38 21.91 1.71
N PHE A 72 1.55 21.38 2.11
CA PHE A 72 1.65 20.04 2.65
C PHE A 72 1.38 20.00 4.16
N ARG A 73 0.28 19.36 4.54
CA ARG A 73 -0.14 19.07 5.91
C ARG A 73 0.46 17.73 6.36
N LYS A 74 1.75 17.74 6.70
CA LYS A 74 2.54 16.57 7.12
C LYS A 74 2.13 16.08 8.51
N GLY A 75 2.09 14.75 8.72
CA GLY A 75 1.74 14.15 10.00
C GLY A 75 0.29 14.37 10.43
N GLN A 76 -0.59 14.82 9.54
CA GLN A 76 -1.99 15.14 9.85
C GLN A 76 -2.93 14.09 9.28
N LEU A 77 -3.89 13.66 10.11
CA LEU A 77 -4.87 12.65 9.77
C LEU A 77 -6.26 13.29 9.63
N ALA A 78 -6.95 12.98 8.53
CA ALA A 78 -8.36 13.31 8.36
C ALA A 78 -9.21 12.43 9.29
N LYS A 79 -10.08 13.06 10.08
CA LYS A 79 -10.97 12.41 11.03
C LYS A 79 -12.35 12.14 10.43
N SER A 80 -12.87 13.07 9.65
CA SER A 80 -14.18 12.97 8.99
C SER A 80 -14.26 13.97 7.83
N VAL A 81 -15.24 13.78 6.95
CA VAL A 81 -15.56 14.73 5.88
C VAL A 81 -17.03 15.13 6.01
N ASP A 82 -17.26 16.43 6.06
CA ASP A 82 -18.57 17.04 5.95
C ASP A 82 -18.79 17.42 4.48
N PHE A 83 -19.55 16.59 3.79
CA PHE A 83 -19.82 16.75 2.36
C PHE A 83 -20.86 17.84 2.05
N GLU A 84 -21.65 18.26 3.03
CA GLU A 84 -22.67 19.31 2.85
C GLU A 84 -22.01 20.68 2.92
N ASN A 85 -21.14 20.89 3.91
CA ASN A 85 -20.41 22.14 4.09
C ASN A 85 -19.03 22.15 3.41
N LYS A 86 -18.72 21.10 2.63
CA LYS A 86 -17.46 20.89 1.91
C LYS A 86 -16.21 21.12 2.76
N LYS A 87 -16.09 20.36 3.85
CA LYS A 87 -15.05 20.51 4.88
C LYS A 87 -14.44 19.18 5.28
N VAL A 88 -13.12 19.12 5.38
CA VAL A 88 -12.38 18.00 5.98
C VAL A 88 -12.01 18.38 7.41
N LYS A 89 -12.43 17.57 8.38
CA LYS A 89 -12.05 17.75 9.79
C LYS A 89 -10.82 16.90 10.09
N LEU A 90 -9.78 17.53 10.64
CA LEU A 90 -8.56 16.84 11.08
C LEU A 90 -8.70 16.32 12.52
N PHE A 91 -7.83 15.40 12.92
CA PHE A 91 -7.86 14.81 14.27
C PHE A 91 -7.68 15.83 15.41
N HIS A 92 -6.90 16.89 15.18
CA HIS A 92 -6.72 18.00 16.12
C HIS A 92 -7.81 19.08 16.01
N ASN A 93 -8.93 18.77 15.34
CA ASN A 93 -10.12 19.61 15.17
C ASN A 93 -10.00 20.83 14.24
N GLU A 94 -8.85 21.11 13.62
CA GLU A 94 -8.81 22.04 12.48
C GLU A 94 -9.72 21.52 11.37
N THR A 95 -10.34 22.46 10.65
CA THR A 95 -11.19 22.17 9.51
C THR A 95 -10.65 22.84 8.27
N VAL A 96 -10.53 22.09 7.18
CA VAL A 96 -10.03 22.55 5.88
C VAL A 96 -11.20 22.53 4.89
N SER A 97 -11.61 23.70 4.39
CA SER A 97 -12.62 23.78 3.32
C SER A 97 -12.04 23.33 1.97
N TYR A 98 -12.90 22.87 1.07
CA TYR A 98 -12.53 22.50 -0.29
C TYR A 98 -13.60 22.93 -1.29
N ASP A 99 -13.17 23.17 -2.52
CA ASP A 99 -14.08 23.23 -3.66
C ASP A 99 -14.12 21.86 -4.38
N LYS A 100 -12.96 21.19 -4.47
CA LYS A 100 -12.80 19.82 -4.99
C LYS A 100 -12.02 18.96 -3.99
N LEU A 101 -12.49 17.75 -3.74
CA LEU A 101 -11.85 16.82 -2.80
C LEU A 101 -11.40 15.53 -3.51
N LEU A 102 -10.14 15.14 -3.29
CA LEU A 102 -9.65 13.81 -3.65
C LEU A 102 -9.35 12.99 -2.40
N ILE A 103 -9.89 11.78 -2.34
CA ILE A 103 -9.56 10.78 -1.33
C ILE A 103 -8.58 9.78 -1.96
N ALA A 104 -7.32 9.88 -1.56
CA ALA A 104 -6.19 9.06 -2.02
C ALA A 104 -5.49 8.36 -0.83
N THR A 105 -6.28 7.87 0.13
CA THR A 105 -5.80 7.33 1.41
C THR A 105 -5.11 5.96 1.31
N GLY A 106 -5.12 5.35 0.12
CA GLY A 106 -4.58 4.03 -0.15
C GLY A 106 -5.19 2.94 0.74
N GLY A 107 -4.47 1.85 0.93
CA GLY A 107 -4.81 0.80 1.88
C GLY A 107 -3.68 0.49 2.85
N LYS A 108 -3.74 -0.66 3.51
CA LYS A 108 -2.62 -1.26 4.23
C LYS A 108 -2.85 -2.76 4.46
N PRO A 109 -1.77 -3.56 4.54
CA PRO A 109 -1.82 -4.88 5.14
C PRO A 109 -2.39 -4.82 6.56
N ARG A 110 -3.11 -5.87 6.95
CA ARG A 110 -3.66 -6.03 8.29
C ARG A 110 -3.41 -7.44 8.81
N ILE A 111 -3.29 -7.51 10.12
CA ILE A 111 -3.26 -8.75 10.87
C ILE A 111 -4.71 -9.21 11.03
N GLY A 112 -5.03 -10.33 10.39
CA GLY A 112 -6.36 -10.92 10.44
C GLY A 112 -6.69 -11.48 11.83
N PRO A 113 -7.97 -11.81 12.07
CA PRO A 113 -8.44 -12.27 13.38
C PRO A 113 -7.66 -13.45 13.96
N ALA A 114 -7.22 -14.38 13.11
CA ALA A 114 -6.48 -15.58 13.52
C ALA A 114 -5.09 -15.29 14.10
N LEU A 115 -4.50 -14.12 13.80
CA LEU A 115 -3.18 -13.71 14.25
C LEU A 115 -3.23 -12.55 15.26
N ARG A 116 -4.43 -11.99 15.50
CA ARG A 116 -4.60 -10.74 16.25
C ARG A 116 -4.12 -10.84 17.70
N SER A 117 -4.30 -11.99 18.35
CA SER A 117 -3.79 -12.24 19.70
C SER A 117 -2.27 -12.09 19.82
N PHE A 118 -1.56 -12.16 18.69
CA PHE A 118 -0.09 -12.11 18.63
C PHE A 118 0.44 -10.83 17.98
N GLU A 119 -0.42 -9.86 17.64
CA GLU A 119 -0.06 -8.65 16.88
C GLU A 119 1.17 -7.92 17.43
N LYS A 120 1.31 -7.81 18.76
CA LYS A 120 2.47 -7.19 19.41
C LYS A 120 3.82 -7.86 19.11
N ASN A 121 3.81 -9.12 18.70
CA ASN A 121 4.99 -9.92 18.38
C ASN A 121 5.23 -10.00 16.87
N LEU A 122 4.35 -9.42 16.05
CA LEU A 122 4.43 -9.44 14.59
C LEU A 122 5.01 -8.13 14.07
N GLN A 123 5.81 -8.23 13.01
CA GLN A 123 6.32 -7.08 12.28
C GLN A 123 5.50 -6.88 11.01
N LEU A 124 5.13 -5.63 10.75
CA LEU A 124 4.60 -5.22 9.45
C LEU A 124 5.74 -4.76 8.54
N TYR A 125 5.52 -4.85 7.23
CA TYR A 125 6.44 -4.41 6.21
C TYR A 125 5.64 -3.62 5.17
N TYR A 126 5.43 -2.32 5.42
CA TYR A 126 4.56 -1.51 4.56
C TYR A 126 4.92 -0.03 4.49
N SER A 127 5.16 0.62 5.63
CA SER A 127 5.48 2.06 5.72
C SER A 127 6.96 2.28 5.94
N LEU A 128 7.45 3.49 5.65
CA LEU A 128 8.84 3.86 5.94
C LEU A 128 9.15 3.74 7.45
N GLU A 129 8.18 4.04 8.32
CA GLU A 129 8.33 3.84 9.77
C GLU A 129 8.57 2.37 10.12
N ASP A 130 7.78 1.45 9.56
CA ASP A 130 7.98 0.01 9.75
C ASP A 130 9.39 -0.42 9.34
N ILE A 131 9.85 0.04 8.17
CA ILE A 131 11.19 -0.29 7.65
C ILE A 131 12.30 0.24 8.56
N LEU A 132 12.18 1.48 9.04
CA LEU A 132 13.18 2.07 9.95
C LEU A 132 13.30 1.26 11.24
N LEU A 133 12.17 0.88 11.86
CA LEU A 133 12.14 0.05 13.07
C LEU A 133 12.77 -1.33 12.86
N ILE A 134 12.59 -1.93 11.67
CA ILE A 134 13.21 -3.23 11.37
C ILE A 134 14.71 -3.06 11.13
N LYS A 135 15.13 -1.99 10.41
CA LYS A 135 16.53 -1.75 10.09
C LYS A 135 17.40 -1.59 11.33
N GLU A 136 16.89 -1.00 12.41
CA GLU A 136 17.62 -0.83 13.69
C GLU A 136 18.16 -2.13 14.29
N LYS A 137 17.48 -3.26 14.05
CA LYS A 137 17.83 -4.58 14.57
C LYS A 137 18.30 -5.56 13.47
N LEU A 138 18.30 -5.13 12.22
CA LEU A 138 18.49 -6.03 11.07
C LEU A 138 19.86 -6.72 11.07
N ASP A 139 20.89 -6.12 11.67
CA ASP A 139 22.23 -6.70 11.74
C ASP A 139 22.31 -7.92 12.67
N SER A 140 21.54 -7.92 13.78
CA SER A 140 21.49 -9.04 14.72
C SER A 140 20.56 -10.16 14.24
N VAL A 141 19.61 -9.85 13.36
CA VAL A 141 18.64 -10.79 12.80
C VAL A 141 19.33 -11.81 11.89
N ARG A 142 19.08 -13.11 12.12
CA ARG A 142 19.55 -14.22 11.29
C ARG A 142 18.39 -14.96 10.64
N THR A 143 17.34 -15.26 11.40
CA THR A 143 16.23 -16.10 10.95
C THR A 143 14.91 -15.32 11.01
N CYS A 144 14.16 -15.34 9.91
CA CYS A 144 12.86 -14.68 9.80
C CYS A 144 11.78 -15.70 9.45
N VAL A 145 10.69 -15.71 10.21
CA VAL A 145 9.45 -16.40 9.81
C VAL A 145 8.56 -15.42 9.06
N VAL A 146 8.01 -15.85 7.94
CA VAL A 146 7.15 -15.05 7.08
C VAL A 146 5.84 -15.79 6.82
N PHE A 147 4.72 -15.10 7.01
CA PHE A 147 3.37 -15.61 6.74
C PHE A 147 2.53 -14.53 6.03
N GLY A 148 2.08 -14.85 4.82
CA GLY A 148 1.27 -13.94 4.00
C GLY A 148 1.28 -14.36 2.54
N GLN A 149 0.23 -14.04 1.79
CA GLN A 149 0.05 -14.52 0.41
C GLN A 149 0.05 -13.38 -0.63
N GLY A 150 0.45 -12.18 -0.23
CA GLY A 150 0.49 -11.00 -1.10
C GLY A 150 1.85 -10.82 -1.80
N LEU A 151 1.89 -10.01 -2.85
CA LEU A 151 3.15 -9.67 -3.53
C LEU A 151 4.14 -8.95 -2.62
N SER A 152 3.68 -8.20 -1.62
CA SER A 152 4.54 -7.61 -0.60
C SER A 152 5.27 -8.66 0.24
N THR A 153 4.67 -9.85 0.43
CA THR A 153 5.30 -10.97 1.11
C THR A 153 6.42 -11.56 0.25
N LEU A 154 6.18 -11.69 -1.06
CA LEU A 154 7.19 -12.14 -2.01
C LEU A 154 8.38 -11.17 -2.06
N ASP A 155 8.09 -9.87 -2.10
CA ASP A 155 9.10 -8.81 -2.13
C ASP A 155 9.92 -8.73 -0.82
N LEU A 156 9.27 -8.85 0.35
CA LEU A 156 9.97 -8.99 1.63
C LEU A 156 10.91 -10.19 1.64
N MET A 157 10.43 -11.37 1.22
CA MET A 157 11.26 -12.58 1.22
C MET A 157 12.48 -12.41 0.32
N ALA A 158 12.31 -11.80 -0.87
CA ALA A 158 13.42 -11.47 -1.75
C ALA A 158 14.43 -10.53 -1.07
N GLY A 159 13.95 -9.46 -0.42
CA GLY A 159 14.81 -8.54 0.32
C GLY A 159 15.60 -9.22 1.45
N LEU A 160 14.93 -10.06 2.24
CA LEU A 160 15.58 -10.85 3.30
C LEU A 160 16.65 -11.81 2.74
N LYS A 161 16.40 -12.45 1.60
CA LYS A 161 17.39 -13.31 0.95
C LYS A 161 18.58 -12.52 0.40
N ASN A 162 18.37 -11.33 -0.18
CA ASN A 162 19.45 -10.44 -0.61
C ASN A 162 20.35 -10.02 0.57
N LEU A 163 19.74 -9.82 1.74
CA LEU A 163 20.41 -9.55 3.01
C LEU A 163 21.01 -10.81 3.68
N LYS A 164 21.04 -11.94 2.96
CA LYS A 164 21.59 -13.23 3.41
C LYS A 164 20.95 -13.74 4.72
N LYS A 165 19.66 -13.45 4.94
CA LYS A 165 18.89 -13.98 6.07
C LYS A 165 18.34 -15.37 5.75
N GLU A 166 18.16 -16.17 6.79
CA GLU A 166 17.38 -17.40 6.72
C GLU A 166 15.90 -17.04 6.72
N VAL A 167 15.14 -17.61 5.79
CA VAL A 167 13.72 -17.31 5.61
C VAL A 167 12.94 -18.60 5.68
N ILE A 168 11.99 -18.65 6.63
CA ILE A 168 11.02 -19.73 6.77
C ILE A 168 9.66 -19.16 6.39
N TYR A 169 9.14 -19.59 5.25
CA TYR A 169 7.84 -19.17 4.74
C TYR A 169 6.77 -20.21 5.09
N ILE A 170 5.70 -19.77 5.74
CA ILE A 170 4.55 -20.62 6.09
C ILE A 170 3.38 -20.24 5.19
N THR A 171 2.72 -21.23 4.60
CA THR A 171 1.51 -21.04 3.78
C THR A 171 0.43 -22.06 4.10
N LYS A 172 -0.82 -21.60 4.11
CA LYS A 172 -2.02 -22.45 4.26
C LYS A 172 -2.27 -23.34 3.04
N LYS A 173 -1.56 -23.10 1.94
CA LYS A 173 -1.75 -23.79 0.66
C LYS A 173 -0.79 -24.98 0.52
N PRO A 174 -1.09 -25.96 -0.36
CA PRO A 174 -0.18 -27.08 -0.63
C PRO A 174 1.16 -26.69 -1.26
N ARG A 175 1.22 -25.49 -1.87
CA ARG A 175 2.42 -24.89 -2.45
C ARG A 175 2.44 -23.39 -2.17
N ALA A 176 3.59 -22.75 -2.35
CA ALA A 176 3.64 -21.29 -2.33
C ALA A 176 2.82 -20.76 -3.49
N PHE A 177 1.88 -19.86 -3.19
CA PHE A 177 0.97 -19.27 -4.17
C PHE A 177 0.94 -17.76 -3.97
N PHE A 178 1.03 -17.05 -5.10
CA PHE A 178 0.93 -15.60 -5.21
C PHE A 178 0.06 -15.29 -6.43
N PRO A 179 -0.61 -14.13 -6.48
CA PRO A 179 -1.48 -13.73 -7.61
C PRO A 179 -0.64 -13.37 -8.85
N LEU A 180 -0.03 -14.37 -9.46
CA LEU A 180 0.86 -14.30 -10.62
C LEU A 180 0.16 -14.85 -11.86
N LEU A 181 0.36 -14.19 -13.00
CA LEU A 181 -0.05 -14.70 -14.30
C LEU A 181 0.88 -15.84 -14.72
N GLN A 182 0.32 -17.05 -14.84
CA GLN A 182 1.07 -18.23 -15.29
C GLN A 182 1.50 -18.14 -16.76
N SER A 183 0.82 -17.33 -17.57
CA SER A 183 0.93 -17.37 -19.03
C SER A 183 2.28 -16.88 -19.60
N ASN A 184 3.12 -16.19 -18.82
CA ASN A 184 4.38 -15.61 -19.30
C ASN A 184 5.62 -15.97 -18.46
N SER A 185 5.46 -16.70 -17.36
CA SER A 185 6.58 -17.22 -16.59
C SER A 185 6.44 -18.73 -16.45
N ASP A 186 7.29 -19.50 -17.15
CA ASP A 186 7.52 -20.93 -16.88
C ASP A 186 8.08 -21.20 -15.46
N VAL A 187 8.14 -20.16 -14.63
CA VAL A 187 8.73 -20.16 -13.31
C VAL A 187 7.68 -20.57 -12.29
N ASP A 188 7.74 -21.82 -11.87
CA ASP A 188 7.07 -22.27 -10.65
C ASP A 188 7.64 -21.47 -9.46
N VAL A 189 6.87 -20.51 -8.94
CA VAL A 189 7.29 -19.64 -7.83
C VAL A 189 7.66 -20.42 -6.57
N HIS A 190 7.04 -21.57 -6.33
CA HIS A 190 7.37 -22.41 -5.19
C HIS A 190 8.76 -23.05 -5.37
N GLN A 191 9.03 -23.62 -6.55
CA GLN A 191 10.35 -24.17 -6.86
C GLN A 191 11.42 -23.07 -6.83
N PHE A 192 11.14 -21.92 -7.43
CA PHE A 192 12.04 -20.77 -7.45
C PHE A 192 12.44 -20.31 -6.06
N LEU A 193 11.48 -20.17 -5.13
CA LEU A 193 11.77 -19.77 -3.76
C LEU A 193 12.60 -20.83 -3.02
N SER A 194 12.29 -22.10 -3.21
CA SER A 194 13.06 -23.22 -2.65
C SER A 194 14.50 -23.23 -3.16
N GLU A 195 14.72 -23.05 -4.47
CA GLU A 195 16.05 -22.95 -5.09
C GLU A 195 16.85 -21.74 -4.58
N LYS A 196 16.16 -20.67 -4.18
CA LYS A 196 16.76 -19.49 -3.54
C LYS A 196 16.99 -19.69 -2.03
N GLY A 197 16.75 -20.89 -1.50
CA GLY A 197 17.03 -21.24 -0.11
C GLY A 197 16.02 -20.63 0.87
N VAL A 198 14.75 -20.54 0.47
CA VAL A 198 13.62 -20.31 1.38
C VAL A 198 13.10 -21.66 1.87
N LYS A 199 13.03 -21.89 3.18
CA LYS A 199 12.36 -23.07 3.75
C LYS A 199 10.85 -22.83 3.66
N ILE A 200 10.11 -23.67 2.94
CA ILE A 200 8.67 -23.51 2.76
C ILE A 200 7.92 -24.59 3.54
N ILE A 201 7.06 -24.16 4.47
CA ILE A 201 6.13 -25.01 5.22
C ILE A 201 4.74 -24.82 4.61
N THR A 202 4.18 -25.90 4.06
CA THR A 202 2.90 -25.89 3.34
C THR A 202 1.77 -26.50 4.17
N ASN A 203 0.52 -26.24 3.78
CA ASN A 203 -0.68 -26.69 4.50
C ASN A 203 -0.67 -26.36 5.99
N ASP A 204 -0.10 -25.20 6.36
CA ASP A 204 0.09 -24.81 7.76
C ASP A 204 -0.12 -23.31 7.98
N ARG A 205 -0.16 -22.90 9.24
CA ARG A 205 -0.28 -21.50 9.67
C ARG A 205 0.24 -21.34 11.09
N PRO A 206 0.73 -20.15 11.46
CA PRO A 206 0.98 -19.83 12.86
C PRO A 206 -0.31 -19.94 13.68
N VAL A 207 -0.23 -20.57 14.85
CA VAL A 207 -1.29 -20.61 15.87
C VAL A 207 -0.85 -20.03 17.20
N SER A 208 0.45 -19.84 17.40
CA SER A 208 1.02 -19.08 18.52
C SER A 208 2.28 -18.35 18.06
N VAL A 209 2.49 -17.13 18.56
CA VAL A 209 3.76 -16.41 18.44
C VAL A 209 4.06 -15.78 19.80
N GLU A 210 5.08 -16.29 20.47
CA GLU A 210 5.52 -15.81 21.79
C GLU A 210 6.94 -15.24 21.70
N LYS A 211 7.18 -14.13 22.42
CA LYS A 211 8.55 -13.65 22.62
C LYS A 211 9.14 -14.36 23.85
N ARG A 212 10.30 -14.99 23.69
CA ARG A 212 11.10 -15.57 24.77
C ARG A 212 12.52 -15.03 24.65
N ASP A 213 12.95 -14.30 25.66
CA ASP A 213 14.20 -13.53 25.64
C ASP A 213 14.27 -12.64 24.38
N ASP A 214 15.31 -12.80 23.56
CA ASP A 214 15.53 -12.05 22.33
C ASP A 214 15.00 -12.75 21.07
N LYS A 215 14.26 -13.86 21.22
CA LYS A 215 13.73 -14.65 20.10
C LYS A 215 12.22 -14.75 20.15
N PHE A 216 11.65 -15.15 19.02
CA PHE A 216 10.24 -15.51 18.89
C PHE A 216 10.12 -17.01 18.68
N ILE A 217 9.20 -17.62 19.43
CA ILE A 217 8.77 -19.01 19.25
C ILE A 217 7.45 -18.98 18.50
N VAL A 218 7.44 -19.56 17.30
CA VAL A 218 6.25 -19.73 16.47
C VAL A 218 5.82 -21.18 16.54
N GLU A 219 4.61 -21.43 17.01
CA GLU A 219 3.99 -22.75 16.94
C GLU A 219 3.02 -22.77 15.76
N THR A 220 3.11 -23.80 14.94
CA THR A 220 2.26 -23.98 13.77
C THR A 220 1.06 -24.88 14.08
N PHE A 221 0.04 -24.85 13.22
CA PHE A 221 -1.17 -25.65 13.39
C PHE A 221 -0.88 -27.15 13.39
N ASN A 222 0.12 -27.59 12.61
CA ASN A 222 0.53 -29.00 12.57
C ASN A 222 1.53 -29.38 13.68
N GLY A 223 1.84 -28.46 14.62
CA GLY A 223 2.66 -28.73 15.79
C GLY A 223 4.16 -28.49 15.61
N GLU A 224 4.62 -27.91 14.50
CA GLU A 224 6.03 -27.51 14.35
C GLU A 224 6.33 -26.32 15.27
N LYS A 225 7.49 -26.34 15.92
CA LYS A 225 7.99 -25.23 16.73
C LYS A 225 9.20 -24.61 16.05
N LEU A 226 9.07 -23.34 15.67
CA LEU A 226 10.11 -22.58 14.98
C LEU A 226 10.66 -21.51 15.93
N THR A 227 11.97 -21.29 15.88
CA THR A 227 12.61 -20.16 16.55
C THR A 227 13.07 -19.14 15.51
N ALA A 228 12.76 -17.87 15.72
CA ALA A 228 13.10 -16.79 14.79
C ALA A 228 13.50 -15.51 15.51
N ASP A 229 14.27 -14.65 14.84
CA ASP A 229 14.58 -13.30 15.30
C ASP A 229 13.45 -12.32 15.00
N LEU A 230 12.76 -12.51 13.87
CA LEU A 230 11.60 -11.72 13.46
C LEU A 230 10.50 -12.61 12.90
N VAL A 231 9.27 -12.18 13.14
CA VAL A 231 8.07 -12.81 12.58
C VAL A 231 7.28 -11.76 11.82
N PHE A 232 7.19 -11.93 10.50
CA PHE A 232 6.39 -11.11 9.61
C PHE A 232 5.10 -11.85 9.31
N ALA A 233 3.95 -11.29 9.70
CA ALA A 233 2.68 -11.93 9.41
C ALA A 233 1.55 -10.94 9.14
N TRP A 234 0.91 -11.10 7.98
CA TRP A 234 -0.33 -10.42 7.60
C TRP A 234 -1.08 -11.27 6.58
N ASP A 235 -2.40 -11.30 6.67
CA ASP A 235 -3.26 -12.12 5.81
C ASP A 235 -4.50 -11.38 5.31
N ASP A 236 -4.51 -10.05 5.46
CA ASP A 236 -5.59 -9.18 4.99
C ASP A 236 -4.99 -7.89 4.41
N TYR A 237 -5.69 -7.24 3.48
CA TYR A 237 -5.37 -5.92 2.95
C TYR A 237 -6.65 -5.10 2.90
N ARG A 238 -6.64 -3.89 3.48
CA ARG A 238 -7.85 -3.05 3.51
C ARG A 238 -7.61 -1.62 3.09
N PRO A 239 -8.48 -1.05 2.23
CA PRO A 239 -8.59 0.39 2.01
C PRO A 239 -8.73 1.18 3.32
N ASN A 240 -8.07 2.32 3.40
CA ASN A 240 -8.08 3.21 4.56
C ASN A 240 -9.30 4.16 4.56
N ILE A 241 -10.50 3.60 4.40
CA ILE A 241 -11.74 4.38 4.17
C ILE A 241 -12.67 4.44 5.39
N ARG A 242 -12.22 3.94 6.55
CA ARG A 242 -13.06 3.79 7.76
C ARG A 242 -13.70 5.11 8.23
N PHE A 243 -13.01 6.23 8.05
CA PHE A 243 -13.50 7.56 8.42
C PHE A 243 -14.73 8.02 7.62
N LEU A 244 -15.13 7.25 6.60
CA LEU A 244 -16.30 7.47 5.77
C LEU A 244 -17.49 6.57 6.14
N GLU A 245 -17.36 5.71 7.17
CA GLU A 245 -18.34 4.65 7.45
C GLU A 245 -19.79 5.15 7.60
N ASN A 246 -19.97 6.34 8.17
CA ASN A 246 -21.27 6.95 8.47
C ASN A 246 -21.53 8.20 7.61
N THR A 247 -21.15 8.14 6.34
CA THR A 247 -21.31 9.26 5.40
C THR A 247 -22.13 8.83 4.18
N LYS A 248 -22.61 9.80 3.39
CA LYS A 248 -23.43 9.55 2.19
C LYS A 248 -22.65 9.02 0.97
N ILE A 249 -21.35 8.81 1.09
CA ILE A 249 -20.52 8.33 -0.03
C ILE A 249 -20.67 6.81 -0.22
N ASP A 250 -20.84 6.39 -1.47
CA ASP A 250 -21.03 4.99 -1.80
C ASP A 250 -19.73 4.22 -1.61
N ARG A 251 -19.79 3.10 -0.90
CA ARG A 251 -18.63 2.28 -0.54
C ARG A 251 -18.99 0.81 -0.43
N LYS A 252 -18.01 -0.05 -0.72
CA LYS A 252 -18.03 -1.48 -0.40
C LYS A 252 -16.73 -1.86 0.30
N ILE A 253 -15.77 -2.42 -0.43
CA ILE A 253 -14.41 -2.68 0.07
C ILE A 253 -13.62 -1.37 0.01
N GLY A 254 -13.73 -0.67 -1.12
CA GLY A 254 -13.22 0.68 -1.34
C GLY A 254 -14.34 1.71 -1.53
N ILE A 255 -13.96 2.94 -1.90
CA ILE A 255 -14.89 3.99 -2.30
C ILE A 255 -15.32 3.71 -3.74
N LEU A 256 -16.62 3.58 -3.99
CA LEU A 256 -17.11 3.32 -5.34
C LEU A 256 -16.91 4.55 -6.21
N VAL A 257 -16.25 4.38 -7.36
CA VAL A 257 -16.06 5.43 -8.35
C VAL A 257 -16.37 4.97 -9.76
N ASN A 258 -16.83 5.89 -10.60
CA ASN A 258 -17.03 5.63 -12.02
C ASN A 258 -15.69 5.63 -12.80
N GLU A 259 -15.75 5.46 -14.12
CA GLU A 259 -14.58 5.47 -15.01
C GLU A 259 -13.79 6.79 -14.98
N GLN A 260 -14.42 7.88 -14.53
CA GLN A 260 -13.80 9.20 -14.37
C GLN A 260 -13.30 9.43 -12.94
N LEU A 261 -13.26 8.38 -12.10
CA LEU A 261 -12.85 8.43 -10.69
C LEU A 261 -13.70 9.35 -9.81
N ARG A 262 -14.94 9.64 -10.25
CA ARG A 262 -15.94 10.40 -9.48
C ARG A 262 -16.67 9.46 -8.53
N THR A 263 -16.88 9.94 -7.31
CA THR A 263 -17.68 9.24 -6.30
C THR A 263 -19.18 9.55 -6.49
N SER A 264 -20.04 8.98 -5.64
CA SER A 264 -21.47 9.35 -5.60
C SER A 264 -21.73 10.76 -5.05
N VAL A 265 -20.71 11.43 -4.49
CA VAL A 265 -20.81 12.79 -3.97
C VAL A 265 -20.18 13.78 -4.95
N GLU A 266 -20.93 14.82 -5.28
CA GLU A 266 -20.48 15.91 -6.15
C GLU A 266 -19.16 16.52 -5.64
N ASP A 267 -18.26 16.83 -6.58
CA ASP A 267 -16.94 17.40 -6.32
C ASP A 267 -15.97 16.53 -5.52
N VAL A 268 -16.33 15.27 -5.26
CA VAL A 268 -15.49 14.29 -4.54
C VAL A 268 -15.07 13.16 -5.48
N TYR A 269 -13.77 12.89 -5.45
CA TYR A 269 -13.06 11.91 -6.26
C TYR A 269 -12.31 10.93 -5.35
N ALA A 270 -12.00 9.73 -5.85
CA ALA A 270 -11.10 8.81 -5.16
C ALA A 270 -10.12 8.14 -6.12
N ALA A 271 -8.87 7.93 -5.67
CA ALA A 271 -7.81 7.35 -6.49
C ALA A 271 -6.81 6.53 -5.66
N GLY A 272 -6.11 5.60 -6.32
CA GLY A 272 -5.20 4.63 -5.71
C GLY A 272 -5.95 3.52 -4.99
N ASP A 273 -5.24 2.79 -4.12
CA ASP A 273 -5.74 1.57 -3.45
C ASP A 273 -7.00 1.75 -2.58
N CYS A 274 -7.51 2.98 -2.39
CA CYS A 274 -8.78 3.21 -1.70
C CYS A 274 -9.99 3.29 -2.64
N ALA A 275 -9.78 3.41 -3.94
CA ALA A 275 -10.83 3.49 -4.94
C ALA A 275 -11.21 2.09 -5.43
N GLU A 276 -12.50 1.80 -5.41
CA GLU A 276 -13.12 0.64 -6.07
C GLU A 276 -13.78 1.16 -7.34
N ILE A 277 -13.18 0.91 -8.49
CA ILE A 277 -13.47 1.57 -9.75
C ILE A 277 -14.44 0.71 -10.56
N TYR A 278 -15.43 1.30 -11.21
CA TYR A 278 -16.27 0.56 -12.15
C TYR A 278 -15.46 0.11 -13.36
N HIS A 279 -15.54 -1.19 -13.68
CA HIS A 279 -14.86 -1.79 -14.82
C HIS A 279 -15.88 -2.20 -15.90
N PRO A 280 -15.87 -1.53 -17.08
CA PRO A 280 -16.89 -1.75 -18.11
C PRO A 280 -16.95 -3.17 -18.67
N LYS A 281 -15.78 -3.79 -18.91
CA LYS A 281 -15.71 -5.16 -19.47
C LYS A 281 -16.35 -6.22 -18.56
N ILE A 282 -16.09 -6.17 -17.25
CA ILE A 282 -16.64 -7.14 -16.28
C ILE A 282 -17.96 -6.68 -15.66
N LYS A 283 -18.41 -5.46 -15.96
CA LYS A 283 -19.63 -4.83 -15.43
C LYS A 283 -19.73 -4.89 -13.91
N ASN A 284 -18.60 -4.69 -13.24
CA ASN A 284 -18.50 -4.73 -11.78
C ASN A 284 -17.41 -3.77 -11.29
N TYR A 285 -17.33 -3.59 -9.98
CA TYR A 285 -16.33 -2.76 -9.31
C TYR A 285 -15.12 -3.59 -8.87
N TRP A 286 -13.93 -2.98 -8.88
CA TRP A 286 -12.69 -3.63 -8.45
C TRP A 286 -11.66 -2.61 -7.95
N ILE A 287 -10.72 -3.04 -7.12
CA ILE A 287 -9.61 -2.19 -6.66
C ILE A 287 -8.39 -2.53 -7.50
N ASN A 288 -7.97 -1.59 -8.34
CA ASN A 288 -6.79 -1.78 -9.18
C ASN A 288 -5.52 -1.34 -8.43
N PHE A 289 -4.83 -2.32 -7.82
CA PHE A 289 -3.61 -2.10 -7.05
C PHE A 289 -2.39 -1.83 -7.95
N GLY A 290 -1.34 -1.30 -7.33
CA GLY A 290 -0.02 -1.19 -7.94
C GLY A 290 0.37 0.22 -8.33
N TYR A 291 1.67 0.47 -8.32
CA TYR A 291 2.24 1.81 -8.48
C TYR A 291 1.88 2.48 -9.82
N PRO A 292 1.96 1.81 -10.99
CA PRO A 292 1.56 2.42 -12.27
C PRO A 292 0.07 2.77 -12.32
N ASN A 293 -0.79 1.92 -11.76
CA ASN A 293 -2.23 2.17 -11.69
C ASN A 293 -2.54 3.39 -10.83
N ALA A 294 -1.88 3.51 -9.67
CA ALA A 294 -2.07 4.65 -8.78
C ALA A 294 -1.57 5.97 -9.40
N ILE A 295 -0.52 5.96 -10.23
CA ILE A 295 -0.10 7.14 -11.02
C ILE A 295 -1.21 7.55 -11.98
N GLU A 296 -1.67 6.63 -12.83
CA GLU A 296 -2.68 6.95 -13.84
C GLU A 296 -4.00 7.38 -13.22
N GLN A 297 -4.41 6.75 -12.11
CA GLN A 297 -5.58 7.17 -11.37
C GLN A 297 -5.40 8.57 -10.77
N GLY A 298 -4.23 8.88 -10.21
CA GLY A 298 -3.92 10.21 -9.70
C GLY A 298 -3.97 11.28 -10.79
N GLU A 299 -3.41 10.98 -11.96
CA GLU A 299 -3.45 11.88 -13.13
C GLU A 299 -4.88 12.09 -13.63
N THR A 300 -5.65 11.02 -13.84
CA THR A 300 -7.06 11.12 -14.26
C THR A 300 -7.89 11.89 -13.23
N ALA A 301 -7.74 11.61 -11.94
CA ALA A 301 -8.46 12.33 -10.90
C ALA A 301 -8.10 13.82 -10.90
N GLY A 302 -6.80 14.16 -11.00
CA GLY A 302 -6.35 15.55 -11.10
C GLY A 302 -6.97 16.29 -12.29
N LYS A 303 -6.97 15.67 -13.48
CA LYS A 303 -7.62 16.19 -14.69
C LYS A 303 -9.12 16.42 -14.49
N ASN A 304 -9.79 15.48 -13.82
CA ASN A 304 -11.23 15.54 -13.65
C ASN A 304 -11.68 16.49 -12.56
N MET A 305 -10.85 16.73 -11.54
CA MET A 305 -11.04 17.81 -10.57
C MET A 305 -10.95 19.19 -11.24
N THR A 306 -10.14 19.33 -12.29
CA THR A 306 -10.01 20.56 -13.11
C THR A 306 -10.99 20.63 -14.28
N GLY A 307 -11.88 19.65 -14.46
CA GLY A 307 -12.97 19.69 -15.44
C GLY A 307 -12.72 18.96 -16.78
N LEU A 308 -11.61 18.25 -16.96
CA LEU A 308 -11.25 17.61 -18.24
C LEU A 308 -12.00 16.31 -18.58
N ASN A 309 -12.88 15.80 -17.70
CA ASN A 309 -13.81 14.68 -17.96
C ASN A 309 -13.21 13.40 -18.61
N GLU A 310 -11.96 13.08 -18.30
CA GLU A 310 -11.20 11.95 -18.83
C GLU A 310 -11.59 10.61 -18.17
N ASN A 311 -11.51 9.53 -18.94
CA ASN A 311 -11.67 8.18 -18.40
C ASN A 311 -10.32 7.59 -17.98
N TYR A 312 -10.32 6.89 -16.85
CA TYR A 312 -9.18 6.12 -16.37
C TYR A 312 -8.93 4.94 -17.31
N ARG A 313 -7.69 4.84 -17.82
CA ARG A 313 -7.24 3.71 -18.62
C ARG A 313 -6.73 2.63 -17.70
N ILE A 314 -7.50 1.55 -17.58
CA ILE A 314 -7.14 0.41 -16.75
C ILE A 314 -5.89 -0.27 -17.32
N ARG A 315 -4.82 -0.37 -16.51
CA ARG A 315 -3.76 -1.34 -16.79
C ARG A 315 -4.11 -2.66 -16.17
N GLU A 316 -4.08 -3.65 -17.03
CA GLU A 316 -4.52 -5.01 -16.78
C GLU A 316 -3.40 -5.86 -16.13
N THR A 317 -2.14 -5.55 -16.41
CA THR A 317 -1.03 -6.34 -15.86
C THR A 317 0.07 -5.45 -15.32
N LEU A 318 0.82 -6.01 -14.37
CA LEU A 318 2.01 -5.41 -13.79
C LEU A 318 3.15 -6.40 -13.92
N VAL A 319 4.26 -5.96 -14.50
CA VAL A 319 5.53 -6.68 -14.44
C VAL A 319 6.36 -6.13 -13.29
N PHE A 320 6.88 -7.01 -12.44
CA PHE A 320 7.78 -6.67 -11.34
C PHE A 320 8.89 -7.72 -11.24
N HIS A 321 9.98 -7.39 -10.54
CA HIS A 321 11.15 -8.27 -10.46
C HIS A 321 11.33 -8.81 -9.04
N VAL A 322 11.58 -10.10 -8.93
CA VAL A 322 11.85 -10.78 -7.64
C VAL A 322 13.15 -11.56 -7.80
N LEU A 323 14.16 -11.21 -7.00
CA LEU A 323 15.51 -11.82 -7.06
C LEU A 323 16.08 -11.90 -8.50
N GLY A 324 15.86 -10.84 -9.29
CA GLY A 324 16.35 -10.71 -10.66
C GLY A 324 15.50 -11.39 -11.74
N LYS A 325 14.39 -12.07 -11.39
CA LYS A 325 13.45 -12.65 -12.36
C LYS A 325 12.20 -11.79 -12.51
N PRO A 326 11.71 -11.54 -13.74
CA PRO A 326 10.44 -10.86 -13.96
C PRO A 326 9.28 -11.80 -13.64
N PHE A 327 8.25 -11.24 -13.01
CA PHE A 327 6.97 -11.86 -12.74
C PHE A 327 5.89 -10.91 -13.24
N GLU A 328 4.86 -11.48 -13.87
CA GLU A 328 3.67 -10.74 -14.24
C GLU A 328 2.54 -11.06 -13.26
N ALA A 329 1.84 -10.04 -12.80
CA ALA A 329 0.68 -10.17 -11.93
C ALA A 329 -0.53 -9.48 -12.53
N ARG A 330 -1.70 -10.04 -12.22
CA ARG A 330 -3.02 -9.55 -12.61
C ARG A 330 -3.85 -9.43 -11.35
N TRP A 331 -4.45 -8.27 -11.11
CA TRP A 331 -5.07 -7.94 -9.82
C TRP A 331 -6.55 -8.32 -9.72
N TRP A 332 -7.04 -9.32 -10.48
CA TRP A 332 -8.45 -9.73 -10.44
C TRP A 332 -8.74 -11.24 -10.53
N GLU A 333 -7.72 -12.09 -10.62
CA GLU A 333 -7.89 -13.56 -10.73
C GLU A 333 -7.37 -14.31 -9.50
#